data_AF-A0A536ZAL1-F1
#
_entry.id   AF-A0A536ZAL1-F1
#
_cell.length_a   1.000
_cell.length_b   1.000
_cell.length_c   1.000
_cell.angle_alpha   90.00
_cell.angle_beta   90.00
_cell.angle_gamma   90.00
#
_symmetry.space_group_name_H-M   'P 1'
#
loop_
_entity.id
_entity.type
_entity.pdbx_description
1 polymer ?
#
loop_
_entity_poly.entity_id
_entity_poly.type
_entity_poly.pdbx_seq_one_letter_code
_entity_poly.pdbx_strand_id
1 'polypeptide(L)'
;MSLKNASIDVIRGFSPDAVLGAPVHDTVKGSVAHMKPPTVSVRRAADVARPRWIVLPHFERGAAAQLAPLSKARAFMHLADHAFNYDVHGRPGFELLAQVIGGSDCFEFHYGVLDDAVAVFDELARRA
;
A
#
# COMPACT_ATOMS: atom_id res chain seq x y z
N MET A 1 12.03 -2.83 2.45
CA MET A 1 10.73 -3.40 2.02
C MET A 1 10.98 -4.71 1.30
N SER A 2 10.14 -5.74 1.46
CA SER A 2 10.30 -7.04 0.78
C SER A 2 9.50 -7.09 -0.52
N LEU A 3 10.18 -7.19 -1.65
CA LEU A 3 9.62 -7.40 -2.99
C LEU A 3 9.56 -8.91 -3.30
N LYS A 4 8.64 -9.32 -4.17
CA LYS A 4 8.41 -10.73 -4.48
C LYS A 4 8.26 -10.98 -5.98
N ASN A 5 8.84 -12.07 -6.47
CA ASN A 5 8.64 -12.59 -7.83
C ASN A 5 8.83 -11.48 -8.88
N ALA A 6 7.89 -11.33 -9.82
CA ALA A 6 7.95 -10.34 -10.89
C ALA A 6 8.05 -8.88 -10.41
N SER A 7 7.61 -8.56 -9.19
CA SER A 7 7.72 -7.19 -8.67
C SER A 7 9.18 -6.74 -8.44
N ILE A 8 10.12 -7.69 -8.31
CA ILE A 8 11.55 -7.39 -8.17
C ILE A 8 12.05 -6.70 -9.44
N ASP A 9 11.77 -7.27 -10.60
CA ASP A 9 12.23 -6.73 -11.88
C ASP A 9 11.41 -5.52 -12.33
N VAL A 10 10.10 -5.49 -12.00
CA VAL A 10 9.26 -4.28 -12.20
C VAL A 10 9.87 -3.08 -11.47
N ILE A 11 10.24 -3.23 -10.20
CA ILE A 11 10.82 -2.11 -9.43
C ILE A 11 12.22 -1.74 -9.92
N ARG A 12 13.05 -2.70 -10.35
CA ARG A 12 14.35 -2.40 -10.96
C ARG A 12 14.22 -1.56 -12.23
N GLY A 13 13.22 -1.87 -13.07
CA GLY A 13 12.93 -1.09 -14.27
C GLY A 13 12.35 0.28 -13.97
N PHE A 14 11.43 0.36 -13.01
CA PHE A 14 10.74 1.58 -12.64
C PHE A 14 11.63 2.59 -11.90
N SER A 15 12.48 2.10 -11.00
CA SER A 15 13.39 2.94 -10.21
C SER A 15 14.80 2.33 -10.24
N PRO A 16 15.62 2.66 -11.26
CA PRO A 16 16.98 2.15 -11.39
C PRO A 16 17.89 2.50 -10.20
N ASP A 17 17.60 3.62 -9.52
CA ASP A 17 18.34 4.06 -8.33
C ASP A 17 17.96 3.29 -7.05
N ALA A 18 16.94 2.42 -7.11
CA ALA A 18 16.54 1.61 -5.97
C ALA A 18 17.61 0.57 -5.63
N VAL A 19 18.11 0.62 -4.40
CA VAL A 19 19.09 -0.37 -3.90
C VAL A 19 18.37 -1.61 -3.42
N LEU A 20 18.42 -2.69 -4.21
CA LEU A 20 17.86 -4.00 -3.88
C LEU A 20 18.98 -4.99 -3.53
N GLY A 21 18.77 -5.76 -2.47
CA GLY A 21 19.62 -6.91 -2.14
C GLY A 21 19.48 -8.05 -3.16
N ALA A 22 20.38 -9.02 -3.08
CA ALA A 22 20.30 -10.23 -3.89
C ALA A 22 18.96 -10.96 -3.65
N PRO A 23 18.25 -11.39 -4.70
CA PRO A 23 17.07 -12.21 -4.53
C PRO A 23 17.42 -13.53 -3.83
N VAL A 24 16.63 -13.88 -2.82
CA VAL A 24 16.63 -15.21 -2.23
C VAL A 24 15.57 -16.02 -2.96
N HIS A 25 16.00 -17.11 -3.60
CA HIS A 25 15.13 -18.01 -4.36
C HIS A 25 14.51 -19.09 -3.45
N ASP A 26 13.49 -19.78 -3.96
CA ASP A 26 12.83 -20.94 -3.34
C ASP A 26 12.34 -20.75 -1.90
N THR A 27 11.85 -19.55 -1.57
CA THR A 27 11.13 -19.33 -0.31
C THR A 27 9.68 -19.82 -0.43
N VAL A 28 9.00 -20.04 0.70
CA VAL A 28 7.54 -20.29 0.76
C VAL A 28 6.73 -19.18 0.03
N LYS A 29 7.35 -18.02 -0.24
CA LYS A 29 6.76 -16.85 -0.91
C LYS A 29 7.26 -16.67 -2.36
N GLY A 30 8.01 -17.64 -2.91
CA GLY A 30 8.71 -17.53 -4.19
C GLY A 30 10.08 -16.86 -4.07
N SER A 31 10.47 -16.06 -5.06
CA SER A 31 11.70 -15.25 -4.95
C SER A 31 11.44 -13.97 -4.18
N VAL A 32 12.31 -13.62 -3.23
CA VAL A 32 12.17 -12.42 -2.38
C VAL A 32 13.44 -11.58 -2.44
N ALA A 33 13.31 -10.26 -2.61
CA ALA A 33 14.42 -9.31 -2.49
C ALA A 33 14.07 -8.16 -1.53
N HIS A 34 15.05 -7.69 -0.76
CA HIS A 34 14.86 -6.53 0.11
C HIS A 34 15.31 -5.25 -0.58
N MET A 35 14.42 -4.27 -0.68
CA MET A 35 14.73 -2.90 -1.08
C MET A 35 15.10 -2.06 0.15
N LYS A 36 16.23 -1.36 0.06
CA LYS A 36 16.69 -0.39 1.08
C LYS A 36 15.75 0.82 1.10
N PRO A 37 15.24 1.25 2.26
CA PRO A 37 14.43 2.46 2.34
C PRO A 37 15.28 3.73 2.06
N PRO A 38 14.67 4.81 1.53
CA PRO A 38 15.35 6.09 1.38
C PRO A 38 15.88 6.62 2.73
N THR A 39 17.04 7.27 2.72
CA THR A 39 17.68 7.79 3.94
C THR A 39 16.78 8.79 4.69
N VAL A 40 16.01 9.59 3.96
CA VAL A 40 15.06 10.54 4.56
C VAL A 40 13.96 9.83 5.34
N SER A 41 13.44 8.71 4.84
CA SER A 41 12.42 7.91 5.52
C SER A 41 12.96 7.32 6.82
N VAL A 42 14.23 6.89 6.84
CA VAL A 42 14.89 6.39 8.06
C VAL A 42 15.03 7.51 9.09
N ARG A 43 15.48 8.70 8.69
CA ARG A 43 15.64 9.84 9.62
C ARG A 43 14.30 10.32 10.21
N ARG A 44 13.22 10.19 9.46
CA ARG A 44 11.86 10.64 9.82
C ARG A 44 10.98 9.51 10.34
N ALA A 45 11.55 8.38 10.78
CA ALA A 45 10.80 7.20 11.17
C ALA A 45 9.87 7.44 12.38
N ALA A 46 10.16 8.44 13.21
CA ALA A 46 9.34 8.82 14.37
C ALA A 46 8.28 9.89 14.05
N ASP A 47 8.26 10.43 12.82
CA ASP A 47 7.28 11.42 12.42
C ASP A 47 5.89 10.79 12.32
N VAL A 48 4.91 11.43 12.94
CA VAL A 48 3.50 11.01 12.86
C VAL A 48 2.79 11.75 11.74
N ALA A 49 1.91 11.06 11.02
CA ALA A 49 1.04 11.63 10.01
C ALA A 49 -0.41 11.19 10.23
N ARG A 50 -1.36 12.03 9.84
CA ARG A 50 -2.77 11.64 9.77
C ARG A 50 -3.04 10.99 8.41
N PRO A 51 -3.61 9.78 8.35
CA PRO A 51 -4.01 9.18 7.09
C PRO A 51 -5.01 10.09 6.37
N ARG A 52 -4.72 10.43 5.11
CA ARG A 52 -5.64 11.20 4.26
C ARG A 52 -6.50 10.30 3.39
N TRP A 53 -5.95 9.16 2.95
CA TRP A 53 -6.65 8.18 2.12
C TRP A 53 -6.41 6.76 2.59
N ILE A 54 -7.39 5.90 2.31
CA ILE A 54 -7.30 4.45 2.42
C ILE A 54 -7.65 3.89 1.05
N VAL A 55 -6.71 3.18 0.44
CA VAL A 55 -6.89 2.62 -0.90
C VAL A 55 -6.76 1.11 -0.83
N LEU A 56 -7.76 0.39 -1.34
CA LEU A 56 -7.73 -1.06 -1.46
C LEU A 56 -7.28 -1.44 -2.88
N PRO A 57 -6.02 -1.87 -3.07
CA PRO A 57 -5.50 -2.20 -4.38
C PRO A 57 -5.97 -3.58 -4.84
N HIS A 58 -6.34 -3.67 -6.12
CA HIS A 58 -6.60 -4.89 -6.85
C HIS A 58 -5.74 -4.92 -8.11
N PHE A 59 -4.72 -5.77 -8.10
CA PHE A 59 -3.85 -5.94 -9.25
C PHE A 59 -4.42 -6.98 -10.22
N GLU A 60 -4.60 -6.59 -11.47
CA GLU A 60 -4.97 -7.46 -12.58
C GLU A 60 -4.11 -7.12 -13.79
N ARG A 61 -3.33 -8.08 -14.31
CA ARG A 61 -2.36 -7.84 -15.38
C ARG A 61 -3.04 -7.21 -16.60
N GLY A 62 -2.58 -6.02 -17.00
CA GLY A 62 -3.11 -5.30 -18.16
C GLY A 62 -4.43 -4.57 -17.93
N ALA A 63 -4.99 -4.60 -16.72
CA ALA A 63 -6.17 -3.80 -16.38
C ALA A 63 -5.88 -2.30 -16.41
N ALA A 64 -6.86 -1.52 -16.86
CA ALA A 64 -6.79 -0.07 -16.80
C ALA A 64 -6.78 0.42 -15.35
N ALA A 65 -6.01 1.48 -15.08
CA ALA A 65 -5.99 2.10 -13.77
C ALA A 65 -7.33 2.81 -13.50
N GLN A 66 -8.05 2.37 -12.46
CA GLN A 66 -9.35 2.90 -12.08
C GLN A 66 -9.42 3.09 -10.57
N LEU A 67 -9.63 4.33 -10.15
CA LEU A 67 -9.82 4.70 -8.75
C LEU A 67 -11.28 5.06 -8.53
N ALA A 68 -11.98 4.30 -7.69
CA ALA A 68 -13.40 4.51 -7.40
C ALA A 68 -13.63 4.72 -5.89
N PRO A 69 -14.56 5.61 -5.49
CA PRO A 69 -14.90 5.79 -4.08
C PRO A 69 -15.42 4.49 -3.44
N LEU A 70 -14.96 4.20 -2.24
CA LEU A 70 -15.40 3.08 -1.42
C LEU A 70 -16.15 3.59 -0.19
N SER A 71 -17.25 2.94 0.17
CA SER A 71 -18.00 3.34 1.37
C SER A 71 -17.17 3.11 2.63
N LYS A 72 -17.33 4.01 3.61
CA LYS A 72 -16.65 3.93 4.91
C LYS A 72 -16.88 2.59 5.61
N ALA A 73 -18.10 2.08 5.56
CA ALA A 73 -18.46 0.79 6.14
C ALA A 73 -17.70 -0.37 5.47
N ARG A 74 -17.63 -0.41 4.13
CA ARG A 74 -16.86 -1.45 3.42
C ARG A 74 -15.36 -1.32 3.72
N ALA A 75 -14.83 -0.10 3.71
CA ALA A 75 -13.42 0.15 4.06
C ALA A 75 -13.10 -0.31 5.49
N PHE A 76 -14.01 -0.07 6.45
CA PHE A 76 -13.84 -0.53 7.83
C PHE A 76 -13.75 -2.06 7.90
N MET A 77 -14.69 -2.78 7.27
CA MET A 77 -14.69 -4.25 7.27
C MET A 77 -13.38 -4.80 6.68
N HIS A 78 -12.94 -4.27 5.54
CA HIS A 78 -11.67 -4.68 4.93
C HIS A 78 -10.47 -4.42 5.85
N LEU A 79 -10.38 -3.25 6.49
CA LEU A 79 -9.25 -2.96 7.37
C LEU A 79 -9.27 -3.81 8.64
N ALA A 80 -10.46 -4.11 9.18
CA ALA A 80 -10.60 -5.02 10.31
C ALA A 80 -10.11 -6.43 9.95
N ASP A 81 -10.50 -6.96 8.78
CA ASP A 81 -10.04 -8.27 8.29
C ASP A 81 -8.50 -8.34 8.09
N HIS A 82 -7.87 -7.21 7.79
CA HIS A 82 -6.42 -7.10 7.62
C HIS A 82 -5.66 -6.74 8.90
N ALA A 83 -6.35 -6.44 10.00
CA ALA A 83 -5.76 -6.14 11.29
C ALA A 83 -5.76 -7.38 12.18
N PHE A 84 -4.70 -8.20 12.10
CA PHE A 84 -4.57 -9.46 12.88
C PHE A 84 -4.69 -9.27 14.41
N ASN A 85 -4.46 -8.06 14.90
CA ASN A 85 -4.57 -7.70 16.32
C ASN A 85 -5.90 -7.02 16.67
N TYR A 86 -6.86 -6.95 15.74
CA TYR A 86 -8.13 -6.29 15.96
C TYR A 86 -8.89 -6.87 17.16
N ASP A 87 -9.05 -8.20 17.19
CA ASP A 87 -9.74 -8.90 18.29
C ASP A 87 -9.00 -8.77 19.63
N VAL A 88 -7.66 -8.70 19.59
CA VAL A 88 -6.82 -8.51 20.77
C VAL A 88 -7.08 -7.14 21.40
N HIS A 89 -7.30 -6.11 20.58
CA HIS A 89 -7.59 -4.76 21.06
C HIS A 89 -9.07 -4.51 21.34
N GLY A 90 -9.98 -5.34 20.82
CA GLY A 90 -11.42 -5.24 21.06
C GLY A 90 -11.98 -3.83 20.78
N ARG A 91 -12.72 -3.27 21.74
CA ARG A 91 -13.35 -1.94 21.61
C ARG A 91 -12.35 -0.81 21.27
N PRO A 92 -11.21 -0.66 21.95
CA PRO A 92 -10.18 0.31 21.53
C PRO A 92 -9.75 0.17 20.07
N GLY A 93 -9.64 -1.06 19.56
CA GLY A 93 -9.31 -1.33 18.16
C GLY A 93 -10.41 -0.83 17.21
N PHE A 94 -11.67 -1.13 17.54
CA PHE A 94 -12.85 -0.63 16.81
C PHE A 94 -12.87 0.91 16.75
N GLU A 95 -12.73 1.58 17.90
CA GLU A 95 -12.81 3.04 18.00
C GLU A 95 -11.69 3.73 17.20
N LEU A 96 -10.46 3.21 17.31
CA LEU A 96 -9.32 3.71 16.52
C LEU A 96 -9.56 3.53 15.02
N LEU A 97 -10.02 2.35 14.60
CA LEU A 97 -10.24 2.08 13.19
C LEU A 97 -11.37 2.95 12.63
N ALA A 98 -12.46 3.14 13.39
CA ALA A 98 -13.55 4.03 13.03
C ALA A 98 -13.07 5.49 12.89
N GLN A 99 -12.18 5.96 13.76
CA GLN A 99 -11.58 7.29 13.67
C GLN A 99 -10.72 7.45 12.41
N VAL A 100 -9.87 6.46 12.12
CA VAL A 100 -9.00 6.46 10.92
C VAL A 100 -9.84 6.48 9.64
N ILE A 101 -10.87 5.63 9.56
CA ILE A 101 -11.81 5.57 8.44
C ILE A 101 -12.58 6.89 8.32
N GLY A 102 -13.06 7.44 9.44
CA GLY A 102 -13.78 8.72 9.47
C GLY A 102 -12.96 9.87 8.88
N GLY A 103 -11.66 9.91 9.18
CA GLY A 103 -10.74 10.96 8.73
C GLY A 103 -10.14 10.79 7.33
N SER A 104 -10.37 9.67 6.64
CA SER A 104 -9.68 9.35 5.38
C SER A 104 -10.63 9.14 4.20
N ASP A 105 -10.39 9.69 3.02
CA ASP A 105 -11.20 9.28 1.85
C ASP A 105 -10.86 7.83 1.48
N CYS A 106 -11.86 7.03 1.18
CA CYS A 106 -11.69 5.60 0.95
C CYS A 106 -11.91 5.28 -0.52
N PHE A 107 -11.04 4.44 -1.10
CA PHE A 107 -11.10 4.07 -2.51
C PHE A 107 -10.84 2.57 -2.70
N GLU A 108 -11.44 2.02 -3.75
CA GLU A 108 -10.97 0.79 -4.38
C GLU A 108 -10.18 1.16 -5.64
N PHE A 109 -9.10 0.42 -5.90
CA PHE A 109 -8.16 0.76 -6.96
C PHE A 109 -7.78 -0.45 -7.80
N HIS A 110 -8.24 -0.50 -9.03
CA HIS A 110 -7.87 -1.54 -10.00
C HIS A 110 -6.72 -1.04 -10.88
N TYR A 111 -5.72 -1.89 -11.12
CA TYR A 111 -4.59 -1.53 -11.99
C TYR A 111 -3.84 -2.75 -12.50
N GLY A 112 -3.21 -2.62 -13.66
CA GLY A 112 -2.35 -3.65 -14.24
C GLY A 112 -0.92 -3.21 -14.56
N VAL A 113 -0.66 -1.91 -14.55
CA VAL A 113 0.63 -1.29 -14.89
C VAL A 113 1.02 -0.30 -13.79
N LEU A 114 2.29 -0.34 -13.37
CA LEU A 114 2.79 0.48 -12.26
C LEU A 114 2.78 1.97 -12.59
N ASP A 115 3.20 2.35 -13.79
CA ASP A 115 3.26 3.76 -14.22
C ASP A 115 1.88 4.42 -14.19
N ASP A 116 0.85 3.73 -14.69
CA ASP A 116 -0.53 4.23 -14.64
C ASP A 116 -1.02 4.41 -13.20
N ALA A 117 -0.63 3.49 -12.29
CA ALA A 117 -0.98 3.60 -10.88
C ALA A 117 -0.34 4.80 -10.20
N VAL A 118 0.94 5.05 -10.48
CA VAL A 118 1.65 6.22 -9.97
C VAL A 118 1.01 7.51 -10.49
N ALA A 119 0.69 7.58 -11.79
CA ALA A 119 0.04 8.74 -12.38
C ALA A 119 -1.31 9.06 -11.73
N VAL A 120 -2.12 8.05 -11.42
CA VAL A 120 -3.39 8.21 -10.71
C VAL A 120 -3.19 8.79 -9.30
N PHE A 121 -2.21 8.29 -8.55
CA PHE A 121 -1.94 8.81 -7.19
C PHE A 121 -1.32 10.20 -7.20
N ASP A 122 -0.47 10.54 -8.18
CA ASP A 122 0.08 11.88 -8.35
C ASP A 122 -1.02 12.91 -8.68
N GLU A 123 -2.00 12.52 -9.49
CA GLU A 123 -3.18 13.35 -9.75
C GLU A 123 -4.06 13.50 -8.49
N LEU A 124 -4.28 12.41 -7.76
CA LEU A 124 -5.03 12.44 -6.50
C LEU A 124 -4.37 13.39 -5.48
N ALA A 125 -3.04 13.39 -5.40
CA ALA A 125 -2.26 14.27 -4.53
C ALA A 125 -2.27 15.74 -4.95
N ARG A 126 -2.29 16.03 -6.24
CA ARG A 126 -2.39 17.42 -6.72
C ARG A 126 -3.75 18.07 -6.45
N ARG A 127 -4.81 17.27 -6.31
CA ARG A 127 -6.18 17.73 -6.03
C ARG A 127 -6.49 17.88 -4.53
N ALA A 128 -5.57 17.44 -3.67
CA ALA A 128 -5.78 17.28 -2.24
C ALA A 128 -5.62 18.58 -1.44
#